data_AF-A0A8S1B403-F1
#
_entry.id   AF-A0A8S1B403-F1
#
_cell.length_a   1.000
_cell.length_b   1.000
_cell.length_c   1.000
_cell.angle_alpha   90.00
_cell.angle_beta   90.00
_cell.angle_gamma   90.00
#
_symmetry.space_group_name_H-M   'P 1'
#
loop_
_entity.id
_entity.type
_entity.pdbx_description
1 polymer ?
#
loop_
_entity_poly.entity_id
_entity_poly.type
_entity_poly.pdbx_seq_one_letter_code
_entity_poly.pdbx_strand_id
1 'polypeptide(L)'
;MASAVIKFSAILMFVVVCFADLAEFDNTHSIPPPPVTEVCLGCICQAASGCTQSLGCEDGACGLFRITHPYWTDAGKPTVDGAPVDSPNAFNNCAFDPYCAARTVQGYMRKFAQDCNGDGQVNCYDYMAIHKRGGYGCVGDLPFQYRSGINMKLLAILLVIALAAVEGHPNIPRTQACGFHLHMRLTAACRHEMSLRNLRQYLESQMPSLHDKFEADRLAVLAKIPKSPPEENVVEACCYRSCTYAELVSYCYVVNGIS
;
A
#
# COMPACT_ATOMS: atom_id res chain seq x y z
N MET A 1 2.60 -2.99 -60.07
CA MET A 1 3.02 -4.21 -59.34
C MET A 1 4.21 -3.98 -58.38
N ALA A 2 5.07 -2.97 -58.59
CA ALA A 2 6.20 -2.68 -57.69
C ALA A 2 5.84 -2.07 -56.31
N SER A 3 4.71 -1.37 -56.18
CA SER A 3 4.32 -0.71 -54.91
C SER A 3 3.87 -1.69 -53.82
N ALA A 4 3.29 -2.84 -54.19
CA ALA A 4 2.88 -3.86 -53.23
C ALA A 4 4.09 -4.60 -52.62
N VAL A 5 5.12 -4.87 -53.43
CA VAL A 5 6.32 -5.61 -53.01
C VAL A 5 7.13 -4.82 -51.97
N ILE A 6 7.24 -3.50 -52.14
CA ILE A 6 7.95 -2.63 -51.18
C ILE A 6 7.20 -2.54 -49.84
N LYS A 7 5.86 -2.50 -49.86
CA LYS A 7 5.04 -2.47 -48.64
C LYS A 7 5.09 -3.79 -47.87
N PHE A 8 5.08 -4.93 -48.57
CA PHE A 8 5.24 -6.24 -47.93
C PHE A 8 6.64 -6.43 -47.34
N SER A 9 7.69 -5.94 -48.01
CA SER A 9 9.07 -6.00 -47.51
C SER A 9 9.28 -5.15 -46.25
N ALA A 10 8.67 -3.97 -46.17
CA ALA A 10 8.77 -3.10 -45.00
C ALA A 10 8.02 -3.67 -43.79
N ILE A 11 6.85 -4.27 -44.01
CA ILE A 11 6.07 -4.93 -42.95
C ILE A 11 6.80 -6.18 -42.43
N LEU A 12 7.40 -6.98 -43.32
CA LEU A 12 8.19 -8.16 -42.92
C LEU A 12 9.42 -7.76 -42.08
N MET A 13 10.12 -6.68 -42.45
CA MET A 13 11.23 -6.13 -41.66
C MET A 13 10.79 -5.62 -40.29
N PHE A 14 9.64 -4.93 -40.21
CA PHE A 14 9.12 -4.39 -38.95
C PHE A 14 8.69 -5.51 -37.98
N VAL A 15 8.10 -6.58 -38.51
CA VAL A 15 7.74 -7.78 -37.74
C VAL A 15 8.99 -8.50 -37.23
N VAL A 16 10.03 -8.67 -38.06
CA VAL A 16 11.28 -9.32 -37.63
C VAL A 16 12.02 -8.53 -36.55
N VAL A 17 12.02 -7.19 -36.60
CA VAL A 17 12.58 -6.34 -35.53
C VAL A 17 11.78 -6.49 -34.23
N CYS A 18 10.46 -6.49 -34.28
CA CYS A 18 9.63 -6.73 -33.09
C CYS A 18 9.76 -8.14 -32.50
N PHE A 19 10.09 -9.15 -33.30
CA PHE A 19 10.33 -10.52 -32.81
C PHE A 19 11.75 -10.71 -32.26
N ALA A 20 12.74 -9.94 -32.72
CA ALA A 20 14.09 -9.96 -32.17
C ALA A 20 14.15 -9.33 -30.75
N ASP A 21 13.32 -8.33 -30.46
CA ASP A 21 13.18 -7.75 -29.10
C ASP A 21 12.51 -8.71 -28.09
N LEU A 22 11.86 -9.79 -28.54
CA LEU A 22 11.26 -10.82 -27.67
C LEU A 22 12.20 -12.00 -27.39
N ALA A 23 13.37 -12.07 -28.04
CA ALA A 23 14.33 -13.17 -27.89
C ALA A 23 15.48 -12.86 -26.91
N GLU A 24 15.52 -11.67 -26.31
CA GLU A 24 16.56 -11.24 -25.35
C GLU A 24 16.04 -10.95 -23.94
N PHE A 25 14.94 -11.60 -23.52
CA PHE A 25 14.53 -11.63 -22.12
C PHE A 25 14.46 -13.07 -21.62
N ASP A 26 15.61 -13.62 -21.24
CA ASP A 26 15.85 -14.09 -19.88
C ASP A 26 17.13 -14.93 -19.85
N ASN A 27 18.27 -14.24 -19.72
CA ASN A 27 19.46 -14.80 -19.11
C ASN A 27 19.86 -13.95 -17.91
N THR A 28 18.86 -13.50 -17.14
CA THR A 28 19.14 -12.94 -15.82
C THR A 28 19.27 -14.09 -14.85
N HIS A 29 20.50 -14.26 -14.35
CA HIS A 29 20.83 -14.86 -13.07
C HIS A 29 19.59 -14.99 -12.16
N SER A 30 19.27 -16.22 -11.75
CA SER A 30 18.19 -16.57 -10.85
C SER A 30 18.30 -15.86 -9.48
N ILE A 31 17.95 -14.58 -9.42
CA ILE A 31 17.81 -13.83 -8.17
C ILE A 31 16.41 -14.14 -7.66
N PRO A 32 16.27 -14.83 -6.51
CA PRO A 32 14.97 -15.06 -5.92
C PRO A 32 14.25 -13.72 -5.73
N PRO A 33 12.94 -13.65 -6.00
CA PRO A 33 12.18 -12.43 -5.77
C PRO A 33 12.36 -11.98 -4.30
N PRO A 34 12.36 -10.66 -4.04
CA PRO A 34 12.47 -10.15 -2.67
C PRO A 34 11.36 -10.74 -1.79
N PRO A 35 11.69 -11.32 -0.61
CA PRO A 35 10.69 -11.99 0.22
C PRO A 35 9.66 -11.03 0.82
N VAL A 36 10.00 -9.75 0.99
CA VAL A 36 9.14 -8.73 1.59
C VAL A 36 8.55 -7.84 0.49
N THR A 37 7.23 -7.64 0.47
CA THR A 37 6.58 -6.74 -0.48
C THR A 37 6.86 -5.27 -0.15
N GLU A 38 6.74 -4.38 -1.13
CA GLU A 38 6.88 -2.93 -0.91
C GLU A 38 5.85 -2.39 0.10
N VAL A 39 4.64 -2.93 0.08
CA VAL A 39 3.58 -2.60 1.05
C VAL A 39 4.03 -2.97 2.46
N CYS A 40 4.59 -4.17 2.63
CA CYS A 40 5.07 -4.63 3.92
C CYS A 40 6.28 -3.82 4.43
N LEU A 41 7.21 -3.47 3.53
CA LEU A 41 8.32 -2.55 3.86
C LEU A 41 7.78 -1.20 4.36
N GLY A 42 6.74 -0.67 3.73
CA GLY A 42 6.07 0.55 4.21
C GLY A 42 5.51 0.41 5.62
N CYS A 43 4.87 -0.72 5.95
CA CYS A 43 4.34 -0.99 7.28
C CYS A 43 5.46 -1.10 8.34
N ILE A 44 6.56 -1.82 8.04
CA ILE A 44 7.72 -1.95 8.93
C ILE A 44 8.33 -0.57 9.21
N CYS A 45 8.55 0.22 8.15
CA CYS A 45 9.09 1.57 8.22
C CYS A 45 8.23 2.49 9.11
N GLN A 46 6.92 2.45 8.92
CA GLN A 46 5.99 3.27 9.69
C GLN A 46 5.96 2.85 11.16
N ALA A 47 5.95 1.55 11.44
CA ALA A 47 5.98 1.00 12.79
C ALA A 47 7.32 1.26 13.51
N ALA A 48 8.43 1.32 12.78
CA ALA A 48 9.76 1.52 13.33
C ALA A 48 10.04 2.98 13.69
N SER A 49 9.72 3.93 12.79
CA SER A 49 10.13 5.33 12.92
C SER A 49 9.09 6.36 12.48
N GLY A 50 7.89 5.92 12.08
CA GLY A 50 6.97 6.76 11.33
C GLY A 50 7.47 7.12 9.93
N CYS A 51 8.39 6.32 9.37
CA CYS A 51 9.05 6.58 8.08
C CYS A 51 9.81 7.90 7.97
N THR A 52 10.41 8.36 9.08
CA THR A 52 11.18 9.61 9.10
C THR A 52 12.55 9.42 8.45
N GLN A 53 12.74 9.95 7.23
CA GLN A 53 14.01 9.79 6.48
C GLN A 53 15.20 10.53 7.12
N SER A 54 14.95 11.61 7.85
CA SER A 54 15.97 12.39 8.57
C SER A 54 16.35 11.79 9.92
N LEU A 55 15.85 10.59 10.26
CA LEU A 55 16.11 9.99 11.55
C LEU A 55 17.56 9.50 11.63
N GLY A 56 18.29 10.01 12.62
CA GLY A 56 19.66 9.61 12.92
C GLY A 56 19.74 8.24 13.61
N CYS A 57 20.82 8.04 14.36
CA CYS A 57 21.00 6.86 15.20
C CYS A 57 20.60 7.16 16.64
N GLU A 58 19.75 6.32 17.22
CA GLU A 58 19.33 6.38 18.63
C GLU A 58 19.36 4.96 19.20
N ASP A 59 20.01 4.77 20.35
CA ASP A 59 20.23 3.46 20.98
C ASP A 59 20.89 2.41 20.06
N GLY A 60 21.77 2.85 19.16
CA GLY A 60 22.47 1.97 18.22
C GLY A 60 21.62 1.46 17.05
N ALA A 61 20.38 1.92 16.92
CA ALA A 61 19.50 1.71 15.77
C ALA A 61 19.43 2.99 14.92
N CYS A 62 19.53 2.85 13.60
CA CYS A 62 19.70 3.97 12.68
C CYS A 62 18.66 4.00 11.56
N GLY A 63 18.30 5.21 11.12
CA GLY A 63 17.50 5.44 9.93
C GLY A 63 16.03 5.04 10.07
N LEU A 64 15.32 5.14 8.94
CA LEU A 64 13.85 4.96 8.88
C LEU A 64 13.37 3.55 9.23
N PHE A 65 14.23 2.54 9.12
CA PHE A 65 13.94 1.18 9.55
C PHE A 65 14.51 0.84 10.93
N ARG A 66 15.10 1.79 11.68
CA ARG A 66 15.72 1.55 12.99
C ARG A 66 16.66 0.32 12.98
N ILE A 67 17.49 0.21 11.96
CA ILE A 67 18.38 -0.95 11.75
C ILE A 67 19.57 -0.85 12.69
N THR A 68 19.95 -1.94 13.35
CA THR A 68 21.18 -2.03 14.16
C THR A 68 22.33 -2.63 13.34
N HIS A 69 23.57 -2.39 13.77
CA HIS A 69 24.73 -2.95 13.09
C HIS A 69 24.73 -4.50 12.99
N PRO A 70 24.34 -5.26 14.04
CA PRO A 70 24.18 -6.72 13.94
C PRO A 70 23.11 -7.13 12.91
N TYR A 71 21.98 -6.42 12.89
CA TYR A 71 20.92 -6.67 11.90
C TYR A 71 21.44 -6.51 10.47
N TRP A 72 22.16 -5.42 10.20
CA TRP A 72 22.79 -5.17 8.90
C TRP A 72 23.84 -6.23 8.53
N THR A 73 24.62 -6.66 9.52
CA THR A 73 25.62 -7.72 9.34
C THR A 73 24.96 -9.05 8.95
N ASP A 74 23.91 -9.44 9.65
CA ASP A 74 23.16 -10.66 9.38
C ASP A 74 22.43 -10.63 8.04
N ALA A 75 22.04 -9.45 7.57
CA ALA A 75 21.40 -9.24 6.28
C ALA A 75 22.36 -9.36 5.08
N GLY A 76 23.66 -9.58 5.31
CA GLY A 76 24.67 -9.69 4.26
C GLY A 76 25.40 -8.38 3.95
N LYS A 77 25.35 -7.40 4.84
CA LYS A 77 26.10 -6.13 4.75
C LYS A 77 25.93 -5.38 3.42
N PRO A 78 24.70 -5.15 2.92
CA PRO A 78 24.53 -4.38 1.69
C PRO A 78 25.11 -2.98 1.85
N THR A 79 25.68 -2.43 0.78
CA THR A 79 26.21 -1.07 0.76
C THR A 79 25.53 -0.21 -0.30
N VAL A 80 25.73 1.09 -0.21
CA VAL A 80 25.34 2.06 -1.24
C VAL A 80 26.41 2.03 -2.33
N ASP A 81 26.00 1.99 -3.60
CA ASP A 81 26.86 2.07 -4.78
C ASP A 81 28.07 1.11 -4.79
N GLY A 82 27.92 -0.06 -4.18
CA GLY A 82 28.99 -1.06 -4.11
C GLY A 82 30.20 -0.63 -3.27
N ALA A 83 30.01 0.34 -2.36
CA ALA A 83 31.07 0.77 -1.46
C ALA A 83 31.64 -0.41 -0.64
N PRO A 84 32.91 -0.34 -0.21
CA PRO A 84 33.55 -1.41 0.55
C PRO A 84 32.78 -1.74 1.84
N VAL A 85 32.45 -3.02 2.06
CA VAL A 85 31.67 -3.49 3.21
C VAL A 85 32.36 -3.25 4.55
N ASP A 86 33.69 -3.18 4.56
CA ASP A 86 34.50 -2.97 5.78
C ASP A 86 34.80 -1.48 6.04
N SER A 87 34.23 -0.57 5.25
CA SER A 87 34.35 0.86 5.52
C SER A 87 33.69 1.20 6.87
N PRO A 88 34.31 2.03 7.73
CA PRO A 88 33.73 2.43 9.01
C PRO A 88 32.33 3.04 8.91
N ASN A 89 32.00 3.63 7.77
CA ASN A 89 30.71 4.29 7.51
C ASN A 89 29.75 3.44 6.66
N ALA A 90 30.12 2.22 6.26
CA ALA A 90 29.30 1.38 5.38
C ALA A 90 27.89 1.14 5.95
N PHE A 91 27.83 0.79 7.24
CA PHE A 91 26.58 0.59 7.97
C PHE A 91 25.73 1.87 8.00
N ASN A 92 26.28 2.99 8.46
CA ASN A 92 25.53 4.24 8.59
C ASN A 92 25.02 4.74 7.25
N ASN A 93 25.87 4.73 6.21
CA ASN A 93 25.49 5.13 4.86
C ASN A 93 24.34 4.26 4.33
N CYS A 94 24.39 2.95 4.58
CA CYS A 94 23.32 2.04 4.18
C CYS A 94 22.03 2.25 4.99
N ALA A 95 22.13 2.45 6.30
CA ALA A 95 20.97 2.64 7.17
C ALA A 95 20.22 3.95 6.89
N PHE A 96 20.93 4.99 6.43
CA PHE A 96 20.34 6.28 6.05
C PHE A 96 19.85 6.34 4.60
N ASP A 97 20.31 5.44 3.72
CA ASP A 97 19.79 5.32 2.35
C ASP A 97 18.53 4.44 2.33
N PRO A 98 17.35 4.94 1.91
CA PRO A 98 16.11 4.16 1.93
C PRO A 98 16.18 2.84 1.16
N TYR A 99 16.90 2.82 0.03
CA TYR A 99 17.02 1.63 -0.81
C TYR A 99 17.95 0.60 -0.19
N CYS A 100 19.09 1.01 0.35
CA CYS A 100 20.03 0.11 1.03
C CYS A 100 19.46 -0.42 2.34
N ALA A 101 18.77 0.43 3.10
CA ALA A 101 18.05 0.01 4.30
C ALA A 101 16.93 -0.99 3.96
N ALA A 102 16.16 -0.78 2.88
CA ALA A 102 15.20 -1.77 2.40
C ALA A 102 15.88 -3.08 1.98
N ARG A 103 17.00 -3.04 1.23
CA ARG A 103 17.79 -4.24 0.90
C ARG A 103 18.28 -4.97 2.14
N THR A 104 18.61 -4.24 3.21
CA THR A 104 19.00 -4.81 4.50
C THR A 104 17.82 -5.57 5.13
N VAL A 105 16.62 -5.00 5.13
CA VAL A 105 15.42 -5.71 5.62
C VAL A 105 15.17 -6.97 4.79
N GLN A 106 15.25 -6.87 3.46
CA GLN A 106 15.10 -8.02 2.55
C GLN A 106 16.11 -9.12 2.86
N GLY A 107 17.40 -8.77 3.00
CA GLY A 107 18.46 -9.72 3.31
C GLY A 107 18.26 -10.41 4.65
N TYR A 108 17.83 -9.67 5.67
CA TYR A 108 17.53 -10.23 6.98
C TYR A 108 16.35 -11.20 6.92
N MET A 109 15.28 -10.87 6.20
CA MET A 109 14.14 -11.78 6.03
C MET A 109 14.50 -13.02 5.22
N ARG A 110 15.39 -12.93 4.21
CA ARG A 110 15.88 -14.15 3.54
C ARG A 110 16.56 -15.12 4.50
N LYS A 111 17.20 -14.62 5.56
CA LYS A 111 17.92 -15.45 6.54
C LYS A 111 17.01 -15.98 7.66
N PHE A 112 16.02 -15.19 8.09
CA PHE A 112 15.27 -15.46 9.32
C PHE A 112 13.76 -15.59 9.14
N ALA A 113 13.25 -15.56 7.91
CA ALA A 113 11.83 -15.80 7.61
C ALA A 113 11.37 -17.13 8.24
N GLN A 114 10.36 -17.04 9.09
CA GLN A 114 9.73 -18.17 9.76
C GLN A 114 8.32 -17.76 10.21
N ASP A 115 7.46 -18.73 10.44
CA ASP A 115 6.12 -18.51 11.01
C ASP A 115 6.26 -18.18 12.50
N CYS A 116 5.90 -16.96 12.86
CA CYS A 116 6.08 -16.42 14.21
C CYS A 116 4.79 -16.51 15.04
N ASN A 117 3.63 -16.59 14.41
CA ASN A 117 2.32 -16.61 15.07
C ASN A 117 1.65 -18.00 15.06
N GLY A 118 2.22 -18.97 14.34
CA GLY A 118 1.73 -20.34 14.25
C GLY A 118 0.53 -20.52 13.31
N ASP A 119 0.30 -19.60 12.38
CA ASP A 119 -0.83 -19.66 11.43
C ASP A 119 -0.55 -20.50 10.17
N GLY A 120 0.67 -21.03 10.04
CA GLY A 120 1.11 -21.86 8.92
C GLY A 120 1.53 -21.06 7.68
N GLN A 121 1.57 -19.73 7.76
CA GLN A 121 2.03 -18.85 6.69
C GLN A 121 3.21 -18.01 7.17
N VAL A 122 4.07 -17.60 6.23
CA VAL A 122 5.10 -16.59 6.49
C VAL A 122 4.73 -15.35 5.69
N ASN A 123 4.18 -14.36 6.37
CA ASN A 123 3.60 -13.17 5.78
C ASN A 123 4.16 -11.88 6.42
N CYS A 124 3.54 -10.74 6.12
CA CYS A 124 4.03 -9.45 6.61
C CYS A 124 4.00 -9.34 8.14
N TYR A 125 3.06 -10.00 8.82
CA TYR A 125 3.01 -10.05 10.27
C TYR A 125 4.29 -10.69 10.82
N ASP A 126 4.73 -11.81 10.25
CA ASP A 126 5.94 -12.51 10.67
C ASP A 126 7.19 -11.67 10.40
N TYR A 127 7.28 -11.05 9.23
CA TYR A 127 8.39 -10.14 8.92
C TYR A 127 8.45 -8.97 9.89
N MET A 128 7.31 -8.41 10.31
CA MET A 128 7.27 -7.38 11.33
C MET A 128 7.71 -7.90 12.71
N ALA A 129 7.29 -9.11 13.08
CA ALA A 129 7.71 -9.75 14.33
C ALA A 129 9.23 -9.98 14.36
N ILE A 130 9.78 -10.52 13.27
CA ILE A 130 11.22 -10.74 13.07
C ILE A 130 11.97 -9.41 13.10
N HIS A 131 11.46 -8.36 12.46
CA HIS A 131 12.12 -7.06 12.46
C HIS A 131 12.19 -6.46 13.86
N LYS A 132 11.10 -6.57 14.64
CA LYS A 132 11.01 -5.98 15.97
C LYS A 132 11.78 -6.76 17.04
N ARG A 133 11.76 -8.09 16.97
CA ARG A 133 12.26 -8.99 18.02
C ARG A 133 13.53 -9.75 17.64
N GLY A 134 13.95 -9.66 16.37
CA GLY A 134 15.06 -10.42 15.82
C GLY A 134 14.64 -11.83 15.36
N GLY A 135 15.50 -12.46 14.57
CA GLY A 135 15.23 -13.74 13.91
C GLY A 135 15.03 -14.94 14.83
N TYR A 136 15.50 -14.91 16.08
CA TYR A 136 15.35 -16.03 17.02
C TYR A 136 14.24 -15.83 18.06
N GLY A 137 13.67 -14.63 18.14
CA GLY A 137 12.78 -14.22 19.23
C GLY A 137 11.39 -13.78 18.77
N CYS A 138 10.99 -14.08 17.53
CA CYS A 138 9.79 -13.48 16.95
C CYS A 138 8.46 -14.02 17.49
N VAL A 139 8.46 -15.16 18.19
CA VAL A 139 7.25 -15.78 18.71
C VAL A 139 6.54 -14.90 19.75
N GLY A 140 5.22 -14.81 19.62
CA GLY A 140 4.33 -14.06 20.51
C GLY A 140 3.79 -12.75 19.92
N ASP A 141 2.92 -12.08 20.67
CA ASP A 141 2.20 -10.91 20.16
C ASP A 141 3.10 -9.68 19.98
N LEU A 142 2.97 -9.01 18.83
CA LEU A 142 3.56 -7.70 18.61
C LEU A 142 2.89 -6.64 19.50
N PRO A 143 3.64 -5.69 20.07
CA PRO A 143 3.06 -4.56 20.80
C PRO A 143 2.03 -3.82 19.94
N PHE A 144 0.95 -3.33 20.54
CA PHE A 144 -0.16 -2.68 19.82
C PHE A 144 0.31 -1.59 18.84
N GLN A 145 1.29 -0.77 19.25
CA GLN A 145 1.87 0.31 18.41
C GLN A 145 2.62 -0.20 17.17
N TYR A 146 3.22 -1.39 17.27
CA TYR A 146 3.94 -2.01 16.16
C TYR A 146 2.97 -2.73 15.23
N ARG A 147 1.96 -3.40 15.81
CA ARG A 147 0.84 -4.00 15.06
C ARG A 147 -0.03 -2.94 14.38
N SER A 148 -0.17 -1.75 14.95
CA SER A 148 -0.93 -0.64 14.36
C SER A 148 -0.20 0.08 13.23
N GLY A 149 1.11 -0.11 13.04
CA GLY A 149 1.82 0.37 11.84
C GLY A 149 1.38 -0.33 10.55
N ILE A 150 0.85 -1.55 10.67
CA ILE A 150 0.11 -2.26 9.60
C ILE A 150 -1.14 -1.44 9.20
N ASN A 151 -1.72 -0.72 10.15
CA ASN A 151 -2.95 0.04 9.98
C ASN A 151 -2.73 1.42 9.37
N MET A 152 -1.55 1.89 8.99
CA MET A 152 -1.39 3.33 8.65
C MET A 152 -1.97 3.77 7.29
N LYS A 153 -2.18 2.87 6.32
CA LYS A 153 -3.09 3.17 5.19
C LYS A 153 -4.55 2.87 5.54
N LEU A 154 -4.78 1.92 6.43
CA LEU A 154 -6.10 1.46 6.84
C LEU A 154 -6.85 2.51 7.68
N LEU A 155 -6.17 3.10 8.67
CA LEU A 155 -6.64 4.20 9.50
C LEU A 155 -6.72 5.49 8.72
N ALA A 156 -5.83 5.81 7.77
CA ALA A 156 -5.98 7.02 6.96
C ALA A 156 -7.20 6.94 6.02
N ILE A 157 -7.45 5.78 5.41
CA ILE A 157 -8.63 5.57 4.56
C ILE A 157 -9.91 5.46 5.41
N LEU A 158 -9.88 4.71 6.51
CA LEU A 158 -10.99 4.66 7.48
C LEU A 158 -11.22 5.99 8.19
N LEU A 159 -10.20 6.80 8.45
CA LEU A 159 -10.31 8.14 9.02
C LEU A 159 -10.81 9.12 7.96
N VAL A 160 -10.45 9.01 6.68
CA VAL A 160 -11.07 9.83 5.63
C VAL A 160 -12.55 9.46 5.46
N ILE A 161 -12.90 8.17 5.53
CA ILE A 161 -14.29 7.69 5.50
C ILE A 161 -15.03 8.05 6.81
N ALA A 162 -14.39 7.95 7.97
CA ALA A 162 -14.96 8.27 9.27
C ALA A 162 -15.04 9.77 9.52
N LEU A 163 -14.08 10.58 9.06
CA LEU A 163 -14.17 12.05 9.04
C LEU A 163 -15.33 12.47 8.12
N ALA A 164 -15.50 11.80 6.98
CA ALA A 164 -16.66 12.00 6.12
C ALA A 164 -17.98 11.50 6.73
N ALA A 165 -17.96 10.70 7.81
CA ALA A 165 -19.13 10.07 8.42
C ALA A 165 -19.42 10.47 9.89
N VAL A 166 -18.51 11.14 10.60
CA VAL A 166 -18.62 11.41 12.05
C VAL A 166 -18.71 12.90 12.37
N GLU A 167 -18.11 13.77 11.56
CA GLU A 167 -18.26 15.20 11.78
C GLU A 167 -19.28 15.73 10.79
N GLY A 168 -20.36 16.33 11.32
CA GLY A 168 -21.30 17.10 10.53
C GLY A 168 -20.52 18.17 9.77
N HIS A 169 -20.14 17.86 8.53
CA HIS A 169 -19.57 18.84 7.65
C HIS A 169 -20.65 19.87 7.29
N PRO A 170 -20.26 21.14 7.16
CA PRO A 170 -21.18 22.16 6.69
C PRO A 170 -21.76 21.70 5.34
N ASN A 171 -23.07 21.96 5.16
CA ASN A 171 -23.76 21.85 3.88
C ASN A 171 -22.82 22.18 2.71
N ILE A 172 -22.71 21.31 1.70
CA ILE A 172 -21.93 21.64 0.50
C ILE A 172 -22.51 22.97 -0.04
N PRO A 173 -21.72 24.06 -0.09
CA PRO A 173 -22.24 25.35 -0.50
C PRO A 173 -22.72 25.26 -1.96
N ARG A 174 -23.89 25.84 -2.29
CA ARG A 174 -24.53 25.74 -3.62
C ARG A 174 -23.57 26.08 -4.79
N THR A 175 -22.59 26.95 -4.56
CA THR A 175 -21.58 27.35 -5.55
C THR A 175 -20.57 26.25 -5.91
N GLN A 176 -20.50 25.16 -5.15
CA GLN A 176 -19.59 24.03 -5.37
C GLN A 176 -20.30 22.69 -5.63
N ALA A 177 -21.63 22.71 -5.77
CA ALA A 177 -22.46 21.51 -5.81
C ALA A 177 -23.10 21.25 -7.20
N CYS A 178 -22.67 21.99 -8.24
CA CYS A 178 -23.18 21.89 -9.60
C CYS A 178 -22.05 21.70 -10.63
N GLY A 179 -22.38 21.06 -11.76
CA GLY A 179 -21.48 20.91 -12.91
C GLY A 179 -20.23 20.08 -12.60
N PHE A 180 -19.07 20.57 -13.02
CA PHE A 180 -17.78 19.85 -12.91
C PHE A 180 -17.39 19.50 -11.46
N HIS A 181 -17.74 20.35 -10.50
CA HIS A 181 -17.44 20.10 -9.08
C HIS A 181 -18.28 18.97 -8.49
N LEU A 182 -19.55 18.84 -8.89
CA LEU A 182 -20.41 17.71 -8.51
C LEU A 182 -19.86 16.40 -9.10
N HIS A 183 -19.47 16.43 -10.37
CA HIS A 183 -18.87 15.28 -11.05
C HIS A 183 -17.57 14.83 -10.37
N MET A 184 -16.66 15.75 -10.02
CA MET A 184 -15.42 15.40 -9.31
C MET A 184 -15.68 14.79 -7.94
N ARG A 185 -16.63 15.33 -7.16
CA ARG A 185 -16.95 14.80 -5.83
C ARG A 185 -17.64 13.44 -5.90
N LEU A 186 -18.56 13.25 -6.85
CA LEU A 186 -19.22 11.97 -7.09
C LEU A 186 -18.20 10.94 -7.58
N THR A 187 -17.30 11.32 -8.49
CA THR A 187 -16.20 10.46 -8.95
C THR A 187 -15.26 10.10 -7.81
N ALA A 188 -14.92 11.03 -6.92
CA ALA A 188 -14.09 10.76 -5.75
C ALA A 188 -14.81 9.79 -4.80
N ALA A 189 -16.07 10.07 -4.43
CA ALA A 189 -16.89 9.21 -3.58
C ALA A 189 -17.00 7.78 -4.14
N CYS A 190 -17.29 7.62 -5.43
CA CYS A 190 -17.40 6.32 -6.07
C CYS A 190 -16.03 5.61 -6.26
N ARG A 191 -14.92 6.36 -6.46
CA ARG A 191 -13.56 5.80 -6.59
C ARG A 191 -13.03 5.26 -5.26
N HIS A 192 -13.44 5.84 -4.13
CA HIS A 192 -13.11 5.33 -2.80
C HIS A 192 -13.69 3.93 -2.56
N GLU A 193 -14.92 3.66 -3.00
CA GLU A 193 -15.57 2.33 -2.92
C GLU A 193 -14.82 1.23 -3.69
N MET A 194 -14.32 1.55 -4.90
CA MET A 194 -13.55 0.57 -5.69
C MET A 194 -12.22 0.21 -5.02
N SER A 195 -11.58 1.19 -4.34
CA SER A 195 -10.36 0.96 -3.56
C SER A 195 -10.63 0.13 -2.29
N LEU A 196 -11.82 0.25 -1.69
CA LEU A 196 -12.24 -0.55 -0.54
C LEU A 196 -12.47 -2.03 -0.88
N ARG A 197 -12.97 -2.35 -2.08
CA ARG A 197 -13.13 -3.76 -2.52
C ARG A 197 -11.79 -4.48 -2.66
N ASN A 198 -10.81 -3.83 -3.28
CA ASN A 198 -9.47 -4.39 -3.44
C ASN A 198 -8.78 -4.55 -2.09
N LEU A 199 -8.98 -3.61 -1.17
CA LEU A 199 -8.47 -3.67 0.20
C LEU A 199 -9.15 -4.77 1.03
N ARG A 200 -10.45 -4.97 0.86
CA ARG A 200 -11.20 -6.06 1.51
C ARG A 200 -10.65 -7.43 1.14
N GLN A 201 -10.44 -7.68 -0.16
CA GLN A 201 -9.83 -8.94 -0.64
C GLN A 201 -8.41 -9.13 -0.11
N TYR A 202 -7.64 -8.04 0.00
CA TYR A 202 -6.29 -8.09 0.58
C TYR A 202 -6.33 -8.39 2.09
N LEU A 203 -7.22 -7.75 2.86
CA LEU A 203 -7.39 -8.00 4.29
C LEU A 203 -7.91 -9.41 4.58
N GLU A 204 -8.86 -9.88 3.78
CA GLU A 204 -9.41 -11.23 3.88
C GLU A 204 -8.33 -12.30 3.69
N SER A 205 -7.43 -12.09 2.73
CA SER A 205 -6.36 -13.06 2.44
C SER A 205 -5.15 -12.94 3.36
N GLN A 206 -4.76 -11.74 3.76
CA GLN A 206 -3.49 -11.52 4.47
C GLN A 206 -3.66 -11.34 5.99
N MET A 207 -4.83 -10.91 6.47
CA MET A 207 -5.02 -10.47 7.87
C MET A 207 -6.46 -10.67 8.36
N PRO A 208 -6.94 -11.91 8.56
CA PRO A 208 -8.34 -12.20 8.89
C PRO A 208 -8.82 -11.54 10.19
N SER A 209 -7.97 -11.50 11.24
CA SER A 209 -8.31 -10.80 12.49
C SER A 209 -8.55 -9.29 12.32
N LEU A 210 -7.93 -8.68 11.31
CA LEU A 210 -8.11 -7.26 10.97
C LEU A 210 -9.25 -7.07 9.97
N HIS A 211 -9.51 -8.07 9.11
CA HIS A 211 -10.68 -8.13 8.25
C HIS A 211 -11.97 -8.05 9.05
N ASP A 212 -12.12 -8.84 10.13
CA ASP A 212 -13.33 -8.84 10.95
C ASP A 212 -13.61 -7.47 11.58
N LYS A 213 -12.55 -6.80 12.07
CA LYS A 213 -12.66 -5.45 12.61
C LYS A 213 -12.99 -4.42 11.53
N PHE A 214 -12.33 -4.53 10.37
CA PHE A 214 -12.59 -3.68 9.21
C PHE A 214 -14.04 -3.81 8.73
N GLU A 215 -14.58 -5.04 8.66
CA GLU A 215 -15.97 -5.29 8.28
C GLU A 215 -16.96 -4.76 9.32
N ALA A 216 -16.67 -4.91 10.61
CA ALA A 216 -17.50 -4.34 11.68
C ALA A 216 -17.56 -2.80 11.60
N ASP A 217 -16.40 -2.15 11.43
CA ASP A 217 -16.31 -0.70 11.28
C ASP A 217 -17.00 -0.22 9.98
N ARG A 218 -16.83 -0.96 8.88
CA ARG A 218 -17.50 -0.71 7.60
C ARG A 218 -19.01 -0.79 7.72
N LEU A 219 -19.53 -1.85 8.35
CA LEU A 219 -20.96 -2.03 8.58
C LEU A 219 -21.54 -0.92 9.47
N ALA A 220 -20.81 -0.49 10.50
CA ALA A 220 -21.22 0.63 11.36
C ALA A 220 -21.29 1.97 10.60
N VAL A 221 -20.42 2.18 9.61
CA VAL A 221 -20.49 3.35 8.72
C VAL A 221 -21.63 3.22 7.72
N LEU A 222 -21.78 2.07 7.06
CA LEU A 222 -22.87 1.80 6.11
C LEU A 222 -24.25 1.98 6.74
N ALA A 223 -24.41 1.60 8.02
CA ALA A 223 -25.66 1.78 8.76
C ALA A 223 -26.07 3.25 8.94
N LYS A 224 -25.14 4.21 8.80
CA LYS A 224 -25.39 5.65 8.87
C LYS A 224 -25.70 6.28 7.51
N ILE A 225 -25.50 5.55 6.41
CA ILE A 225 -25.76 6.04 5.05
C ILE A 225 -27.22 5.74 4.69
N PRO A 226 -27.97 6.70 4.10
CA PRO A 226 -29.32 6.44 3.61
C PRO A 226 -29.32 5.32 2.56
N LYS A 227 -30.17 4.30 2.74
CA LYS A 227 -30.30 3.16 1.79
C LYS A 227 -30.81 3.55 0.41
N SER A 228 -31.52 4.67 0.34
CA SER A 228 -31.99 5.28 -0.90
C SER A 228 -31.66 6.77 -0.88
N PRO A 229 -31.31 7.37 -2.02
CA PRO A 229 -31.17 8.81 -2.10
C PRO A 229 -32.50 9.50 -1.79
N PRO A 230 -32.48 10.72 -1.25
CA PRO A 230 -33.68 11.48 -0.88
C PRO A 230 -34.51 11.96 -2.08
N GLU A 231 -33.92 12.02 -3.28
CA GLU A 231 -34.58 12.37 -4.56
C GLU A 231 -34.06 11.41 -5.65
N GLU A 232 -34.79 11.22 -6.75
CA GLU A 232 -34.33 10.34 -7.86
C GLU A 232 -33.11 10.93 -8.59
N ASN A 233 -32.94 12.26 -8.57
CA ASN A 233 -31.92 12.95 -9.33
C ASN A 233 -30.87 13.64 -8.43
N VAL A 234 -29.61 13.21 -8.55
CA VAL A 234 -28.46 13.78 -7.82
C VAL A 234 -28.27 15.27 -8.08
N VAL A 235 -28.63 15.77 -9.26
CA VAL A 235 -28.58 17.19 -9.60
C VAL A 235 -29.66 17.94 -8.81
N GLU A 236 -30.87 17.41 -8.69
CA GLU A 236 -31.94 18.03 -7.90
C GLU A 236 -31.62 18.02 -6.40
N ALA A 237 -31.06 16.92 -5.89
CA ALA A 237 -30.70 16.81 -4.48
C ALA A 237 -29.46 17.62 -4.08
N CYS A 238 -28.43 17.68 -4.93
CA CYS A 238 -27.14 18.29 -4.55
C CYS A 238 -26.87 19.63 -5.21
N CYS A 239 -27.39 19.90 -6.41
CA CYS A 239 -27.15 21.18 -7.10
C CYS A 239 -28.20 22.24 -6.73
N TYR A 240 -29.47 21.85 -6.60
CA TYR A 240 -30.56 22.77 -6.26
C TYR A 240 -30.85 22.86 -4.76
N ARG A 241 -30.42 21.86 -3.98
CA ARG A 241 -30.44 21.84 -2.51
C ARG A 241 -29.04 21.61 -1.96
N SER A 242 -28.83 21.91 -0.67
CA SER A 242 -27.60 21.49 0.01
C SER A 242 -27.71 20.01 0.36
N CYS A 243 -26.80 19.19 -0.16
CA CYS A 243 -26.70 17.78 0.22
C CYS A 243 -25.45 17.52 1.06
N THR A 244 -25.52 16.44 1.82
CA THR A 244 -24.43 15.88 2.61
C THR A 244 -23.58 14.95 1.77
N TYR A 245 -22.36 14.68 2.23
CA TYR A 245 -21.51 13.67 1.62
C TYR A 245 -22.14 12.27 1.67
N ALA A 246 -22.90 11.94 2.74
CA ALA A 246 -23.61 10.67 2.86
C ALA A 246 -24.69 10.48 1.79
N GLU A 247 -25.44 11.52 1.46
CA GLU A 247 -26.42 11.49 0.36
C GLU A 247 -25.72 11.34 -1.00
N LEU A 248 -24.55 11.96 -1.20
CA LEU A 248 -23.77 11.78 -2.43
C LEU A 248 -23.28 10.33 -2.60
N VAL A 249 -22.89 9.67 -1.49
CA VAL A 249 -22.46 8.27 -1.49
C VAL A 249 -23.63 7.32 -1.76
N SER A 250 -24.84 7.62 -1.31
CA SER A 250 -26.00 6.78 -1.63
C SER A 250 -26.30 6.73 -3.14
N TYR A 251 -26.10 7.84 -3.87
CA TYR A 251 -26.16 7.84 -5.34
C TYR A 251 -25.08 6.94 -5.97
N CYS A 252 -23.88 6.85 -5.40
CA CYS A 252 -22.86 5.90 -5.87
C CYS A 252 -23.32 4.44 -5.70
N TYR A 253 -24.00 4.10 -4.60
CA TYR A 253 -24.52 2.75 -4.40
C TYR A 253 -25.60 2.38 -5.42
N VAL A 254 -26.50 3.32 -5.74
CA VAL A 254 -27.54 3.10 -6.77
C VAL A 254 -26.91 2.93 -8.16
N VAL A 255 -25.97 3.79 -8.55
CA VAL A 255 -25.31 3.73 -9.87
C VAL A 255 -24.50 2.45 -10.06
N ASN A 256 -23.91 1.91 -8.99
CA ASN A 256 -23.09 0.69 -9.04
C ASN A 256 -23.86 -0.60 -8.65
N GLY A 257 -25.17 -0.52 -8.40
CA GLY A 257 -26.01 -1.68 -8.05
C GLY A 257 -25.64 -2.36 -6.73
N ILE A 258 -25.25 -1.59 -5.71
CA ILE A 258 -24.76 -2.06 -4.40
C ILE A 258 -25.89 -2.06 -3.35
N SER A 259 -27.16 -1.91 -3.76
CA SER A 259 -28.34 -1.87 -2.89
C SER A 259 -28.74 -3.25 -2.34
#